data_AF-A0A7F8Q901-F1
#
_entry.id   AF-A0A7F8Q901-F1
#
_cell.length_a   1.000
_cell.length_b   1.000
_cell.length_c   1.000
_cell.angle_alpha   90.00
_cell.angle_beta   90.00
_cell.angle_gamma   90.00
#
_symmetry.space_group_name_H-M   'P 1'
#
loop_
_entity.id
_entity.type
_entity.pdbx_description
1 polymer ?
#
loop_
_entity_poly.entity_id
_entity_poly.type
_entity_poly.pdbx_seq_one_letter_code
_entity_poly.pdbx_strand_id
1 'polypeptide(L)'
;MVELINKDYADFVNLSTNLVGMDKALNQLSVPLGQLREEVLSLRSSVSEGIRAVDERMCKQEDIRKKKMCVLRLIQVIRSVEKIEKILNSQSSKETSALEASSPLWTGQILERIATEFNQLQFHAVQSKGMPLLDKVRPRIAGITAMLQQSLEGLLLEGLQTSNVDIIRHCLRTYATIDKTRDAEALVGQVLVKPYMDEVIVEQIVESHPNGLQIMYDKLLGFVPHHCRLLREVTGGTISR
;
A
#
# COMPACT_ATOMS: atom_id res chain seq x y z
N MET A 1 -64.30 70.36 53.60
CA MET A 1 -63.27 70.66 52.58
C MET A 1 -61.89 70.25 53.07
N VAL A 2 -61.45 70.70 54.27
CA VAL A 2 -60.16 70.32 54.89
C VAL A 2 -60.03 68.81 55.15
N GLU A 3 -61.10 68.14 55.60
CA GLU A 3 -61.09 66.68 55.81
C GLU A 3 -60.96 65.87 54.51
N LEU A 4 -61.50 66.39 53.40
CA LEU A 4 -61.38 65.75 52.08
C LEU A 4 -59.94 65.87 51.57
N ILE A 5 -59.33 67.04 51.72
CA ILE A 5 -57.92 67.30 51.38
C ILE A 5 -56.98 66.42 52.23
N ASN A 6 -57.25 66.25 53.52
CA ASN A 6 -56.43 65.39 54.39
C ASN A 6 -56.58 63.90 54.05
N LYS A 7 -57.77 63.46 53.64
CA LYS A 7 -58.00 62.09 53.16
C LYS A 7 -57.23 61.83 51.87
N ASP A 8 -57.36 62.73 50.89
CA ASP A 8 -56.64 62.63 49.61
C ASP A 8 -55.11 62.72 49.81
N TYR A 9 -54.65 63.49 50.80
CA TYR A 9 -53.24 63.55 51.20
C TYR A 9 -52.74 62.23 51.81
N ALA A 10 -53.50 61.61 52.71
CA ALA A 10 -53.14 60.32 53.30
C ALA A 10 -53.10 59.21 52.23
N ASP A 11 -54.05 59.21 51.29
CA ASP A 11 -54.09 58.26 50.18
C ASP A 11 -52.91 58.48 49.22
N PHE A 12 -52.54 59.73 48.93
CA PHE A 12 -51.36 60.05 48.13
C PHE A 12 -50.04 59.64 48.80
N VAL A 13 -49.91 59.84 50.11
CA VAL A 13 -48.73 59.44 50.89
C VAL A 13 -48.62 57.91 50.94
N ASN A 14 -49.73 57.20 51.15
CA ASN A 14 -49.76 55.74 51.13
C ASN A 14 -49.41 55.19 49.75
N LEU A 15 -49.98 55.75 48.68
CA LEU A 15 -49.65 55.35 47.31
C LEU A 15 -48.17 55.61 47.01
N SER A 16 -47.64 56.78 47.39
CA SER A 16 -46.23 57.13 47.21
C SER A 16 -45.30 56.20 47.98
N THR A 17 -45.65 55.84 49.22
CA THR A 17 -44.86 54.92 50.06
C THR A 17 -44.87 53.50 49.49
N ASN A 18 -46.03 53.05 48.98
CA ASN A 18 -46.16 51.76 48.32
C ASN A 18 -45.40 51.71 46.99
N LEU A 19 -45.42 52.79 46.21
CA LEU A 19 -44.67 52.89 44.96
C LEU A 19 -43.15 52.84 45.21
N VAL A 20 -42.67 53.54 46.23
CA VAL A 20 -41.26 53.49 46.66
C VAL A 20 -40.90 52.11 47.23
N GLY A 21 -41.80 51.47 47.97
CA GLY A 21 -41.63 50.09 48.45
C GLY A 21 -41.55 49.08 47.31
N MET A 22 -42.37 49.25 46.28
CA MET A 22 -42.37 48.44 45.06
C MET A 22 -41.10 48.65 44.24
N ASP A 23 -40.62 49.89 44.11
CA ASP A 23 -39.35 50.19 43.44
C ASP A 23 -38.16 49.53 44.18
N LYS A 24 -38.16 49.53 45.51
CA LYS A 24 -37.18 48.77 46.30
C LYS A 24 -37.26 47.26 46.05
N ALA A 25 -38.46 46.68 46.04
CA ALA A 25 -38.65 45.26 45.76
C ALA A 25 -38.25 44.89 44.32
N LEU A 26 -38.55 45.76 43.36
CA LEU A 26 -38.15 45.61 41.97
C LEU A 26 -36.63 45.65 41.83
N ASN A 27 -35.95 46.59 42.50
CA ASN A 27 -34.50 46.67 42.52
C ASN A 27 -33.84 45.49 43.23
N GLN A 28 -34.47 44.97 44.30
CA GLN A 28 -34.03 43.75 44.99
C GLN A 28 -34.12 42.49 44.11
N LEU A 29 -34.94 42.49 43.06
CA LEU A 29 -35.05 41.39 42.10
C LEU A 29 -34.27 41.63 40.81
N SER A 30 -34.26 42.86 40.28
CA SER A 30 -33.63 43.20 39.00
C SER A 30 -32.11 43.06 39.05
N VAL A 31 -31.47 43.44 40.16
CA VAL A 31 -30.02 43.38 40.32
C VAL A 31 -29.52 41.92 40.37
N PRO A 32 -30.04 41.02 41.22
CA PRO A 32 -29.61 39.62 41.23
C PRO A 32 -29.92 38.87 39.93
N LEU A 33 -31.04 39.19 39.26
CA LEU A 33 -31.37 38.60 37.96
C LEU A 33 -30.39 39.07 36.85
N GLY A 34 -29.96 40.33 36.91
CA GLY A 34 -28.90 40.86 36.05
C GLY A 34 -27.58 40.13 36.26
N GLN A 35 -27.16 39.97 37.53
CA GLN A 35 -25.94 39.24 37.89
C GLN A 35 -25.99 37.78 37.44
N LEU A 36 -27.09 37.07 37.71
CA LEU A 36 -27.28 35.68 37.28
C LEU A 36 -27.20 35.56 35.75
N ARG A 37 -27.79 36.51 35.01
CA ARG A 37 -27.69 36.55 33.55
C ARG A 37 -26.23 36.68 33.10
N GLU A 38 -25.46 37.57 33.71
CA GLU A 38 -24.03 37.73 33.40
C GLU A 38 -23.23 36.47 33.72
N GLU A 39 -23.47 35.84 34.87
CA GLU A 39 -22.84 34.57 35.25
C GLU A 39 -23.16 33.45 34.25
N VAL A 40 -24.43 33.32 33.83
CA VAL A 40 -24.85 32.33 32.83
C VAL A 40 -24.21 32.61 31.47
N LEU A 41 -24.11 33.87 31.05
CA LEU A 41 -23.43 34.24 29.80
C LEU A 41 -21.92 33.93 29.86
N SER A 42 -21.28 34.21 31.00
CA SER A 42 -19.88 33.90 31.27
C SER A 42 -19.63 32.39 31.25
N LEU A 43 -20.49 31.62 31.93
CA LEU A 43 -20.45 30.15 31.92
C LEU A 43 -20.61 29.61 30.51
N ARG A 44 -21.61 30.09 29.75
CA ARG A 44 -21.84 29.68 28.36
C ARG A 44 -20.61 29.96 27.49
N SER A 45 -19.99 31.13 27.65
CA SER A 45 -18.75 31.48 26.93
C SER A 45 -17.62 30.51 27.29
N SER A 46 -17.43 30.24 28.58
CA SER A 46 -16.39 29.34 29.08
C SER A 46 -16.58 27.91 28.58
N VAL A 47 -17.82 27.41 28.56
CA VAL A 47 -18.16 26.09 28.00
C VAL A 47 -17.92 26.05 26.49
N SER A 48 -18.32 27.10 25.77
CA SER A 48 -18.11 27.17 24.31
C SER A 48 -16.63 27.19 23.94
N GLU A 49 -15.82 27.92 24.72
CA GLU A 49 -14.37 27.91 24.57
C GLU A 49 -13.77 26.53 24.87
N GLY A 50 -14.25 25.86 25.92
CA GLY A 50 -13.86 24.49 26.25
C GLY A 50 -14.18 23.50 25.13
N ILE A 51 -15.39 23.57 24.54
CA ILE A 51 -15.79 22.73 23.41
C ILE A 51 -14.85 22.96 22.22
N ARG A 52 -14.63 24.23 21.84
CA ARG A 52 -13.71 24.57 20.73
C ARG A 52 -12.29 24.05 20.97
N ALA A 53 -11.79 24.18 22.20
CA ALA A 53 -10.47 23.68 22.56
C ALA A 53 -10.39 22.14 22.45
N VAL A 54 -11.44 21.42 22.84
CA VAL A 54 -11.53 19.96 22.68
C VAL A 54 -11.57 19.58 21.19
N ASP A 55 -12.39 20.25 20.38
CA ASP A 55 -12.48 19.99 18.94
C ASP A 55 -11.14 20.20 18.23
N GLU A 56 -10.45 21.29 18.53
CA GLU A 56 -9.11 21.54 17.99
C GLU A 56 -8.11 20.45 18.39
N ARG A 57 -8.18 19.97 19.64
CA ARG A 57 -7.32 18.88 20.14
C ARG A 57 -7.66 17.56 19.45
N MET A 58 -8.93 17.26 19.23
CA MET A 58 -9.38 16.07 18.52
C MET A 58 -8.90 16.08 17.06
N CYS A 59 -9.06 17.20 16.36
CA CYS A 59 -8.52 17.38 15.00
C CYS A 59 -7.00 17.16 14.96
N LYS A 60 -6.25 17.78 15.88
CA LYS A 60 -4.80 17.58 16.01
C LYS A 60 -4.44 16.13 16.30
N GLN A 61 -5.21 15.44 17.15
CA GLN A 61 -4.96 14.05 17.49
C GLN A 61 -5.17 13.12 16.28
N GLU A 62 -6.19 13.39 15.47
CA GLU A 62 -6.45 12.64 14.24
C GLU A 62 -5.33 12.84 13.21
N ASP A 63 -4.85 14.07 13.04
CA ASP A 63 -3.71 14.36 12.17
C ASP A 63 -2.42 13.67 12.65
N ILE A 64 -2.17 13.66 13.95
CA ILE A 64 -1.03 12.95 14.55
C ILE A 64 -1.18 11.44 14.32
N ARG A 65 -2.39 10.87 14.45
CA ARG A 65 -2.63 9.45 14.16
C ARG A 65 -2.33 9.10 12.71
N LYS A 66 -2.80 9.91 11.76
CA LYS A 66 -2.50 9.74 10.32
C LYS A 66 -1.00 9.79 10.05
N LYS A 67 -0.31 10.81 10.58
CA LYS A 67 1.17 10.95 10.47
C LYS A 67 1.90 9.76 11.10
N LYS A 68 1.48 9.29 12.27
CA LYS A 68 2.05 8.11 12.93
C LYS A 68 1.90 6.86 12.07
N MET A 69 0.71 6.62 11.50
CA MET A 69 0.48 5.48 10.61
C MET A 69 1.35 5.53 9.36
N CYS A 70 1.49 6.71 8.76
CA CYS A 70 2.39 6.97 7.63
C CYS A 70 3.85 6.59 7.96
N VAL A 71 4.37 7.07 9.09
CA VAL A 71 5.74 6.77 9.52
C VAL A 71 5.93 5.27 9.79
N LEU A 72 4.98 4.62 10.47
CA LEU A 72 5.06 3.18 10.74
C LEU A 72 5.07 2.34 9.46
N ARG A 73 4.27 2.71 8.46
CA ARG A 73 4.27 2.06 7.13
C ARG A 73 5.62 2.23 6.44
N LEU A 74 6.19 3.42 6.46
CA LEU A 74 7.49 3.66 5.85
C LEU A 74 8.62 2.88 6.54
N ILE A 75 8.60 2.81 7.87
CA ILE A 75 9.53 1.96 8.63
C ILE A 75 9.42 0.52 8.16
N GLN A 76 8.21 0.02 7.92
CA GLN A 76 8.00 -1.33 7.40
C GLN A 76 8.58 -1.50 5.99
N VAL A 77 8.35 -0.54 5.08
CA VAL A 77 8.96 -0.53 3.74
C VAL A 77 10.48 -0.61 3.83
N ILE A 78 11.11 0.25 4.65
CA ILE A 78 12.57 0.29 4.80
C ILE A 78 13.10 -1.03 5.37
N ARG A 79 12.45 -1.58 6.41
CA ARG A 79 12.82 -2.87 6.99
C ARG A 79 12.70 -4.02 6.00
N SER A 80 11.65 -4.04 5.17
CA SER A 80 11.49 -5.04 4.11
C SER A 80 12.60 -4.92 3.06
N VAL A 81 12.94 -3.69 2.64
CA VAL A 81 14.07 -3.43 1.73
C VAL A 81 15.38 -3.92 2.32
N GLU A 82 15.70 -3.54 3.56
CA GLU A 82 16.92 -3.98 4.26
C GLU A 82 16.99 -5.50 4.44
N LYS A 83 15.85 -6.14 4.73
CA LYS A 83 15.77 -7.59 4.86
C LYS A 83 16.05 -8.28 3.54
N ILE A 84 15.48 -7.79 2.43
CA ILE A 84 15.74 -8.34 1.09
C ILE A 84 17.21 -8.12 0.69
N GLU A 85 17.74 -6.90 0.87
CA GLU A 85 19.14 -6.59 0.61
C GLU A 85 20.08 -7.47 1.45
N LYS A 86 19.75 -7.75 2.71
CA LYS A 86 20.55 -8.65 3.57
C LYS A 86 20.52 -10.09 3.08
N ILE A 87 19.35 -10.60 2.66
CA ILE A 87 19.24 -11.96 2.10
C ILE A 87 20.10 -12.04 0.83
N LEU A 88 20.04 -11.02 -0.02
CA LEU A 88 20.78 -10.98 -1.27
C LEU A 88 22.30 -10.81 -1.07
N ASN A 89 22.74 -9.92 -0.18
CA ASN A 89 24.17 -9.72 0.12
C ASN A 89 24.79 -10.93 0.84
N SER A 90 24.00 -11.71 1.59
CA SER A 90 24.49 -12.96 2.17
C SER A 90 24.83 -14.02 1.12
N GLN A 91 24.31 -13.88 -0.09
CA GLN A 91 24.63 -14.71 -1.25
C GLN A 91 25.93 -14.25 -1.94
N SER A 92 26.15 -12.94 -2.09
CA SER A 92 27.39 -12.41 -2.69
C SER A 92 28.61 -12.56 -1.80
N SER A 93 28.43 -12.54 -0.47
CA SER A 93 29.52 -12.60 0.52
C SER A 93 30.00 -14.02 0.85
N LYS A 94 29.26 -15.07 0.49
CA LYS A 94 29.65 -16.46 0.76
C LYS A 94 30.37 -17.07 -0.44
N GLU A 95 31.59 -16.62 -0.70
CA GLU A 95 32.65 -17.44 -1.28
C GLU A 95 33.15 -18.49 -0.26
N THR A 96 32.24 -19.25 0.38
CA THR A 96 32.62 -20.22 1.41
C THR A 96 32.04 -21.59 1.08
N SER A 97 32.95 -22.50 0.74
CA SER A 97 32.81 -23.93 0.40
C SER A 97 32.09 -24.25 -0.93
N ALA A 98 32.90 -24.46 -1.96
CA ALA A 98 32.54 -24.82 -3.34
C ALA A 98 31.88 -26.22 -3.51
N LEU A 99 31.25 -26.78 -2.47
CA LEU A 99 30.64 -28.12 -2.52
C LEU A 99 29.16 -28.15 -2.12
N GLU A 100 28.62 -27.12 -1.45
CA GLU A 100 27.18 -27.06 -1.11
C GLU A 100 26.45 -25.82 -1.63
N ALA A 101 27.17 -24.83 -2.17
CA ALA A 101 26.58 -23.60 -2.72
C ALA A 101 25.88 -23.78 -4.09
N SER A 102 26.05 -24.93 -4.72
CA SER A 102 25.60 -25.22 -6.09
C SER A 102 24.44 -26.23 -6.12
N SER A 103 23.50 -26.12 -5.19
CA SER A 103 22.18 -26.73 -5.38
C SER A 103 21.24 -25.67 -5.95
N PRO A 104 20.82 -25.74 -7.23
CA PRO A 104 19.86 -24.79 -7.80
C PRO A 104 18.53 -24.75 -7.03
N LEU A 105 18.23 -25.82 -6.28
CA LEU A 105 17.12 -25.90 -5.34
C LEU A 105 17.24 -24.89 -4.17
N TRP A 106 18.44 -24.65 -3.66
CA TRP A 106 18.69 -23.70 -2.56
C TRP A 106 18.49 -22.25 -3.03
N THR A 107 18.91 -21.93 -4.26
CA THR A 107 18.62 -20.66 -4.92
C THR A 107 17.12 -20.47 -5.10
N GLY A 108 16.38 -21.52 -5.48
CA GLY A 108 14.92 -21.49 -5.60
C GLY A 108 14.19 -21.17 -4.28
N GLN A 109 14.57 -21.82 -3.17
CA GLN A 109 13.95 -21.57 -1.86
C GLN A 109 14.20 -20.14 -1.34
N ILE A 110 15.41 -19.62 -1.56
CA ILE A 110 15.76 -18.25 -1.18
C ILE A 110 14.96 -17.25 -2.02
N LEU A 111 14.82 -17.51 -3.32
CA LEU A 111 14.08 -16.65 -4.22
C LEU A 111 12.59 -16.60 -3.90
N GLU A 112 11.98 -17.72 -3.50
CA GLU A 112 10.60 -17.76 -3.03
C GLU A 112 10.45 -16.94 -1.74
N ARG A 113 11.42 -17.02 -0.81
CA ARG A 113 11.46 -16.17 0.37
C ARG A 113 11.59 -14.68 0.01
N ILE A 114 12.47 -14.33 -0.93
CA ILE A 114 12.60 -12.95 -1.40
C ILE A 114 11.31 -12.48 -2.08
N ALA A 115 10.66 -13.32 -2.89
CA ALA A 115 9.42 -12.99 -3.56
C ALA A 115 8.28 -12.69 -2.58
N THR A 116 8.15 -13.47 -1.49
CA THR A 116 7.15 -13.18 -0.46
C THR A 116 7.40 -11.85 0.25
N GLU A 117 8.65 -11.54 0.61
CA GLU A 117 9.03 -10.25 1.21
C GLU A 117 8.89 -9.09 0.21
N PHE A 118 9.19 -9.34 -1.05
CA PHE A 118 9.05 -8.36 -2.13
C PHE A 118 7.58 -8.03 -2.40
N ASN A 119 6.68 -9.02 -2.35
CA ASN A 119 5.25 -8.79 -2.47
C ASN A 119 4.72 -7.96 -1.28
N GLN A 120 5.16 -8.26 -0.05
CA GLN A 120 4.84 -7.43 1.12
C GLN A 120 5.38 -5.99 0.97
N LEU A 121 6.61 -5.84 0.47
CA LEU A 121 7.21 -4.54 0.16
C LEU A 121 6.37 -3.77 -0.87
N GLN A 122 5.97 -4.39 -1.97
CA GLN A 122 5.09 -3.77 -2.96
C GLN A 122 3.77 -3.32 -2.33
N PHE A 123 3.12 -4.17 -1.55
CA PHE A 123 1.86 -3.84 -0.87
C PHE A 123 1.99 -2.59 0.03
N HIS A 124 3.05 -2.50 0.82
CA HIS A 124 3.30 -1.35 1.68
C HIS A 124 3.74 -0.10 0.89
N ALA A 125 4.49 -0.26 -0.20
CA ALA A 125 4.92 0.83 -1.07
C ALA A 125 3.72 1.48 -1.79
N VAL A 126 2.79 0.68 -2.33
CA VAL A 126 1.57 1.18 -2.99
C VAL A 126 0.68 1.96 -2.02
N GLN A 127 0.51 1.46 -0.80
CA GLN A 127 -0.23 2.17 0.26
C GLN A 127 0.44 3.46 0.74
N SER A 128 1.72 3.66 0.41
CA SER A 128 2.52 4.81 0.82
C SER A 128 2.71 5.83 -0.30
N LYS A 129 1.92 5.72 -1.38
CA LYS A 129 2.00 6.61 -2.55
C LYS A 129 1.79 8.07 -2.14
N GLY A 130 2.63 8.95 -2.66
CA GLY A 130 2.58 10.40 -2.39
C GLY A 130 3.39 10.86 -1.17
N MET A 131 4.05 9.96 -0.44
CA MET A 131 4.95 10.34 0.65
C MET A 131 6.35 10.70 0.10
N PRO A 132 6.93 11.88 0.42
CA PRO A 132 8.25 12.29 -0.09
C PRO A 132 9.39 11.33 0.29
N LEU A 133 9.26 10.63 1.42
CA LEU A 133 10.27 9.67 1.85
C LEU A 133 10.27 8.39 1.01
N LEU A 134 9.13 8.01 0.41
CA LEU A 134 9.08 6.87 -0.51
C LEU A 134 9.95 7.15 -1.74
N ASP A 135 10.03 8.40 -2.19
CA ASP A 135 10.83 8.81 -3.35
C ASP A 135 12.33 8.55 -3.14
N LYS A 136 12.81 8.64 -1.89
CA LYS A 136 14.19 8.29 -1.52
C LYS A 136 14.43 6.77 -1.51
N VAL A 137 13.39 5.97 -1.27
CA VAL A 137 13.48 4.51 -1.20
C VAL A 137 13.21 3.85 -2.56
N ARG A 138 12.48 4.52 -3.48
CA ARG A 138 12.19 4.02 -4.83
C ARG A 138 13.43 3.50 -5.59
N PRO A 139 14.60 4.19 -5.60
CA PRO A 139 15.78 3.66 -6.27
C PRO A 139 16.26 2.33 -5.70
N ARG A 140 16.17 2.14 -4.38
CA ARG A 140 16.52 0.87 -3.72
C ARG A 140 15.54 -0.24 -4.10
N ILE A 141 14.24 0.06 -4.11
CA ILE A 141 13.20 -0.88 -4.56
C ILE A 141 13.43 -1.28 -6.02
N ALA A 142 13.75 -0.32 -6.89
CA ALA A 142 14.08 -0.57 -8.29
C ALA A 142 15.33 -1.45 -8.42
N GLY A 143 16.38 -1.19 -7.63
CA GLY A 143 17.57 -2.03 -7.57
C GLY A 143 17.28 -3.47 -7.15
N ILE A 144 16.47 -3.67 -6.10
CA ILE A 144 16.00 -5.00 -5.68
C ILE A 144 15.22 -5.67 -6.82
N THR A 145 14.33 -4.94 -7.47
CA THR A 145 13.51 -5.47 -8.57
C THR A 145 14.39 -5.94 -9.73
N ALA A 146 15.39 -5.14 -10.11
CA ALA A 146 16.33 -5.48 -11.17
C ALA A 146 17.16 -6.72 -10.83
N MET A 147 17.70 -6.80 -9.61
CA MET A 147 18.48 -7.97 -9.19
C MET A 147 17.63 -9.25 -9.10
N LEU A 148 16.39 -9.13 -8.61
CA LEU A 148 15.45 -10.25 -8.57
C LEU A 148 15.12 -10.74 -9.98
N GLN A 149 14.88 -9.82 -10.92
CA GLN A 149 14.60 -10.12 -12.31
C GLN A 149 15.80 -10.79 -12.99
N GLN A 150 17.01 -10.27 -12.81
CA GLN A 150 18.23 -10.87 -13.36
C GLN A 150 18.47 -12.29 -12.80
N SER A 151 18.23 -12.49 -11.50
CA SER A 151 18.40 -13.81 -10.87
C SER A 151 17.37 -14.82 -11.39
N LEU A 152 16.12 -14.39 -11.57
CA LEU A 152 15.04 -15.19 -12.13
C LEU A 152 15.29 -15.55 -13.60
N GLU A 153 15.79 -14.60 -14.39
CA GLU A 153 16.18 -14.81 -15.78
C GLU A 153 17.29 -15.87 -15.88
N GLY A 154 18.35 -15.75 -15.10
CA GLY A 154 19.43 -16.75 -15.05
C GLY A 154 18.92 -18.15 -14.69
N LEU A 155 18.07 -18.25 -13.67
CA LEU A 155 17.46 -19.53 -13.26
C LEU A 155 16.54 -20.14 -14.32
N LEU A 156 15.78 -19.30 -15.05
CA LEU A 156 14.91 -19.80 -16.12
C LEU A 156 15.75 -20.34 -17.27
N LEU A 157 16.81 -19.63 -17.66
CA LEU A 157 17.75 -20.07 -18.69
C LEU A 157 18.43 -21.39 -18.30
N GLU A 158 18.94 -21.48 -17.07
CA GLU A 158 19.55 -22.70 -16.53
C GLU A 158 18.55 -23.86 -16.53
N GLY A 159 17.32 -23.62 -16.06
CA GLY A 159 16.26 -24.62 -16.04
C GLY A 159 15.90 -25.14 -17.44
N LEU A 160 15.82 -24.25 -18.43
CA LEU A 160 15.56 -24.61 -19.83
C LEU A 160 16.72 -25.39 -20.45
N GLN A 161 17.97 -24.99 -20.20
CA GLN A 161 19.16 -25.68 -20.72
C GLN A 161 19.36 -27.07 -20.09
N THR A 162 19.16 -27.18 -18.78
CA THR A 162 19.31 -28.44 -18.03
C THR A 162 18.09 -29.35 -18.13
N SER A 163 17.00 -28.88 -18.72
CA SER A 163 15.70 -29.58 -18.78
C SER A 163 15.18 -29.98 -17.38
N ASN A 164 15.50 -29.20 -16.35
CA ASN A 164 15.13 -29.50 -14.97
C ASN A 164 13.75 -28.90 -14.63
N VAL A 165 12.76 -29.79 -14.52
CA VAL A 165 11.35 -29.45 -14.23
C VAL A 165 11.19 -28.73 -12.90
N ASP A 166 11.96 -29.10 -11.86
CA ASP A 166 11.84 -28.49 -10.55
C ASP A 166 12.33 -27.05 -10.55
N ILE A 167 13.47 -26.75 -11.19
CA ILE A 167 14.01 -25.40 -11.31
C ILE A 167 13.01 -24.49 -12.04
N ILE A 168 12.50 -24.95 -13.19
CA ILE A 168 11.52 -24.20 -13.98
C ILE A 168 10.24 -23.96 -13.16
N ARG A 169 9.74 -24.98 -12.44
CA ARG A 169 8.56 -24.86 -11.58
C ARG A 169 8.74 -23.81 -10.50
N HIS A 170 9.85 -23.85 -9.77
CA HIS A 170 10.13 -22.86 -8.72
C HIS A 170 10.30 -21.46 -9.31
N CYS A 171 10.99 -21.33 -10.45
CA CYS A 171 11.19 -20.05 -11.12
C CYS A 171 9.85 -19.44 -11.57
N LEU A 172 9.01 -20.19 -12.28
CA LEU A 172 7.70 -19.72 -12.74
C LEU A 172 6.74 -19.40 -11.59
N ARG A 173 6.75 -20.20 -10.51
CA ARG A 173 5.98 -19.91 -9.29
C ARG A 173 6.42 -18.59 -8.64
N THR A 174 7.72 -18.32 -8.65
CA THR A 174 8.27 -17.07 -8.13
C THR A 174 7.86 -15.89 -9.01
N TYR A 175 7.97 -15.99 -10.34
CA TYR A 175 7.45 -14.98 -11.28
C TYR A 175 5.96 -14.69 -11.06
N ALA A 176 5.15 -15.72 -10.81
CA ALA A 176 3.74 -15.55 -10.48
C ALA A 176 3.52 -14.83 -9.14
N THR A 177 4.34 -15.13 -8.13
CA THR A 177 4.24 -14.52 -6.79
C THR A 177 4.54 -13.03 -6.78
N ILE A 178 5.43 -12.57 -7.67
CA ILE A 178 5.80 -11.15 -7.81
C ILE A 178 5.03 -10.42 -8.93
N ASP A 179 4.00 -11.07 -9.50
CA ASP A 179 3.15 -10.54 -10.59
C ASP A 179 3.95 -10.14 -11.86
N LYS A 180 4.89 -10.99 -12.26
CA LYS A 180 5.84 -10.77 -13.36
C LYS A 180 5.81 -11.87 -14.42
N THR A 181 4.65 -12.53 -14.58
CA THR A 181 4.47 -13.63 -15.54
C THR A 181 4.73 -13.22 -16.99
N ARG A 182 4.41 -11.98 -17.35
CA ARG A 182 4.68 -11.41 -18.68
C ARG A 182 6.17 -11.32 -19.00
N ASP A 183 6.99 -11.02 -17.98
CA ASP A 183 8.45 -10.92 -18.15
C ASP A 183 9.04 -12.33 -18.41
N ALA A 184 8.52 -13.36 -17.74
CA ALA A 184 8.87 -14.75 -18.00
C ALA A 184 8.44 -15.23 -19.39
N GLU A 185 7.21 -14.90 -19.82
CA GLU A 185 6.71 -15.22 -21.16
C GLU A 185 7.57 -14.55 -22.25
N ALA A 186 7.90 -13.27 -22.07
CA ALA A 186 8.76 -12.54 -22.99
C ALA A 186 10.15 -13.17 -23.09
N LEU A 187 10.72 -13.61 -21.96
CA LEU A 187 12.01 -14.29 -21.93
C LEU A 187 11.97 -15.63 -22.67
N VAL A 188 10.93 -16.46 -22.44
CA VAL A 188 10.71 -17.70 -23.21
C VAL A 188 10.53 -17.40 -24.70
N GLY A 189 9.78 -16.35 -25.03
CA GLY A 189 9.60 -15.87 -26.39
C GLY A 189 10.92 -15.53 -27.08
N GLN A 190 11.84 -14.86 -26.37
CA GLN A 190 13.15 -14.49 -26.90
C GLN A 190 14.12 -15.66 -27.02
N VAL A 191 14.10 -16.58 -26.06
CA VAL A 191 15.11 -17.65 -25.94
C VAL A 191 14.72 -18.91 -26.71
N LEU A 192 13.43 -19.21 -26.80
CA LEU A 192 12.94 -20.49 -27.33
C LEU A 192 12.12 -20.30 -28.61
N VAL A 193 11.19 -19.34 -28.62
CA VAL A 193 10.29 -19.12 -29.76
C VAL A 193 11.01 -18.43 -30.90
N LYS A 194 11.63 -17.28 -30.65
CA LYS A 194 12.25 -16.46 -31.70
C LYS A 194 13.32 -17.22 -32.50
N PRO A 195 14.30 -17.93 -31.88
CA PRO A 195 15.32 -18.63 -32.64
C PRO A 195 14.72 -19.71 -33.54
N TYR A 196 13.72 -20.45 -33.04
CA TYR A 196 13.03 -21.46 -33.82
C TYR A 196 12.23 -20.86 -34.99
N MET A 197 11.54 -19.74 -34.77
CA MET A 197 10.79 -19.06 -35.82
C MET A 197 11.73 -18.53 -36.91
N ASP A 198 12.87 -17.96 -36.53
CA ASP A 198 13.89 -17.47 -37.47
C ASP A 198 14.51 -18.62 -38.29
N GLU A 199 14.60 -19.84 -37.73
CA GLU A 199 15.05 -21.05 -38.45
C GLU A 199 13.99 -21.66 -39.38
N VAL A 200 12.71 -21.56 -39.03
CA VAL A 200 11.60 -22.20 -39.78
C VAL A 200 11.03 -21.29 -40.86
N ILE A 201 10.95 -19.98 -40.61
CA ILE A 201 10.37 -19.00 -41.53
C ILE A 201 11.47 -18.45 -42.45
N VAL A 202 11.96 -19.31 -43.35
CA VAL A 202 13.04 -18.97 -44.30
C VAL A 202 12.58 -19.22 -45.73
N GLU A 203 12.90 -18.28 -46.63
CA GLU A 203 12.55 -18.32 -48.05
C GLU A 203 13.07 -19.59 -48.74
N GLN A 204 14.26 -20.06 -48.37
CA GLN A 204 14.85 -21.31 -48.86
C GLN A 204 13.95 -22.53 -48.66
N ILE A 205 13.19 -22.61 -47.56
CA ILE A 205 12.30 -23.76 -47.30
C ILE A 205 11.12 -23.75 -48.28
N VAL A 206 10.66 -22.56 -48.67
CA VAL A 206 9.57 -22.35 -49.62
C VAL A 206 10.01 -22.62 -51.05
N GLU A 207 11.20 -22.16 -51.43
CA GLU A 207 11.72 -22.32 -52.80
C GLU A 207 12.23 -23.73 -53.10
N SER A 208 12.74 -24.45 -52.10
CA SER A 208 13.38 -25.77 -52.30
C SER A 208 12.37 -26.91 -52.50
N HIS A 209 11.09 -26.72 -52.17
CA HIS A 209 10.09 -27.78 -52.21
C HIS A 209 8.78 -27.30 -52.86
N PRO A 210 8.15 -28.10 -53.74
CA PRO A 210 6.87 -27.74 -54.36
C PRO A 210 5.72 -27.52 -53.35
N ASN A 211 5.85 -28.04 -52.13
CA ASN A 211 4.93 -27.84 -51.00
C ASN A 211 5.59 -27.12 -49.81
N GLY A 212 6.58 -26.25 -50.05
CA GLY A 212 7.40 -25.65 -48.99
C GLY A 212 6.61 -24.88 -47.93
N LEU A 213 5.52 -24.21 -48.30
CA LEU A 213 4.59 -23.55 -47.37
C LEU A 213 3.88 -24.53 -46.42
N GLN A 214 3.45 -25.69 -46.94
CA GLN A 214 2.81 -26.73 -46.13
C GLN A 214 3.81 -27.29 -45.10
N ILE A 215 5.05 -27.56 -45.54
CA ILE A 215 6.13 -28.06 -44.69
C ILE A 215 6.49 -27.03 -43.59
N MET A 216 6.56 -25.74 -43.96
CA MET A 216 6.78 -24.67 -43.00
C MET A 216 5.64 -24.62 -41.96
N TYR A 217 4.39 -24.67 -42.40
CA TYR A 217 3.23 -24.69 -41.52
C TYR A 217 3.23 -25.90 -40.57
N ASP A 218 3.53 -27.09 -41.07
CA ASP A 218 3.62 -28.31 -40.26
C ASP A 218 4.73 -28.21 -39.21
N LYS A 219 5.89 -27.63 -39.55
CA LYS A 219 6.98 -27.35 -38.60
C LYS A 219 6.54 -26.36 -37.51
N LEU A 220 5.83 -25.28 -37.89
CA LEU A 220 5.29 -24.30 -36.93
C LEU A 220 4.29 -24.96 -35.97
N LEU A 221 3.40 -25.81 -36.46
CA LEU A 221 2.48 -26.58 -35.61
C LEU A 221 3.22 -27.56 -34.68
N GLY A 222 4.36 -28.09 -35.13
CA GLY A 222 5.22 -28.98 -34.35
C GLY A 222 5.98 -28.30 -33.21
N PHE A 223 6.04 -26.96 -33.15
CA PHE A 223 6.83 -26.24 -32.17
C PHE A 223 6.35 -26.48 -30.72
N VAL A 224 5.09 -26.14 -30.41
CA VAL A 224 4.57 -26.20 -29.03
C VAL A 224 4.61 -27.63 -28.45
N PRO A 225 4.20 -28.69 -29.17
CA PRO A 225 4.21 -30.04 -28.62
C PRO A 225 5.61 -30.58 -28.32
N HIS A 226 6.63 -30.16 -29.08
CA HIS A 226 7.98 -30.73 -29.00
C HIS A 226 8.95 -29.83 -28.23
N HIS A 227 8.95 -28.53 -28.51
CA HIS A 227 9.92 -27.57 -27.95
C HIS A 227 9.44 -26.96 -26.64
N CYS A 228 8.13 -26.81 -26.45
CA CYS A 228 7.54 -26.31 -25.19
C CYS A 228 7.09 -27.43 -24.24
N ARG A 229 7.52 -28.68 -24.44
CA ARG A 229 7.05 -29.83 -23.65
C ARG A 229 7.29 -29.65 -22.15
N LEU A 230 8.49 -29.21 -21.77
CA LEU A 230 8.87 -28.95 -20.37
C LEU A 230 7.97 -27.88 -19.73
N LEU A 231 7.77 -26.76 -20.43
CA LEU A 231 6.89 -25.69 -19.96
C LEU A 231 5.45 -26.19 -19.82
N ARG A 232 4.97 -26.98 -20.78
CA ARG A 232 3.63 -27.58 -20.74
C ARG A 232 3.47 -28.58 -19.59
N GLU A 233 4.52 -29.31 -19.22
CA GLU A 233 4.51 -30.22 -18.07
C GLU A 233 4.47 -29.44 -16.74
N VAL A 234 5.19 -28.33 -16.66
CA VAL A 234 5.21 -27.49 -15.46
C VAL A 234 3.91 -26.71 -15.29
N THR A 235 3.34 -26.16 -16.37
CA THR A 235 2.15 -25.29 -16.35
C THR A 235 0.84 -26.06 -16.56
N GLY A 236 0.89 -27.27 -17.12
CA GLY A 236 -0.28 -28.07 -17.52
C GLY A 236 -1.07 -28.69 -16.38
N GLY A 237 -0.75 -28.39 -15.13
CA GLY A 237 -1.56 -28.81 -13.98
C GLY A 237 -1.57 -30.31 -13.69
N THR A 238 -0.64 -31.10 -14.26
CA THR A 238 -0.43 -32.48 -13.82
C THR A 238 0.20 -32.45 -12.44
N ILE A 239 -0.66 -32.38 -11.44
CA ILE A 239 -0.38 -32.68 -10.04
C ILE A 239 0.13 -34.13 -10.05
N SER A 240 1.45 -34.29 -10.04
CA SER A 240 2.03 -35.56 -9.66
C SER A 240 1.65 -35.78 -8.20
N ARG A 241 0.64 -36.63 -7.99
CA ARG A 241 0.37 -37.26 -6.70
C ARG A 241 1.47 -38.24 -6.36
#